data_AF-A0A198UJX9-F1
#
_entry.id   AF-A0A198UJX9-F1
#
_cell.length_a   1.000
_cell.length_b   1.000
_cell.length_c   1.000
_cell.angle_alpha   90.00
_cell.angle_beta   90.00
_cell.angle_gamma   90.00
#
_symmetry.space_group_name_H-M   'P 1'
#
loop_
_entity.id
_entity.type
_entity.pdbx_description
1 polymer ?
#
loop_
_entity_poly.entity_id
_entity_poly.type
_entity_poly.pdbx_seq_one_letter_code
_entity_poly.pdbx_strand_id
1 'polypeptide(L)' 'MAQRMTAIQSITPRNDGYGNLVTDRAIFELTAKKPRAELFSVIPKGDNNKPPK' A
#
# COMPACT_ATOMS: atom_id res chain seq x y z
N MET A 1 3.20 5.98 -21.44
CA MET A 1 2.04 5.21 -20.96
C MET A 1 1.43 5.96 -19.79
N ALA A 2 0.13 6.32 -19.84
CA ALA A 2 -0.51 7.04 -18.75
C ALA A 2 -0.67 6.12 -17.53
N GLN A 3 -0.03 6.48 -16.43
CA GLN A 3 -0.12 5.75 -15.16
C GLN A 3 -1.54 5.93 -14.60
N ARG A 4 -2.42 4.96 -14.85
CA ARG A 4 -3.75 4.88 -14.22
C ARG A 4 -3.55 4.51 -12.75
N MET A 5 -3.20 5.49 -11.92
CA MET A 5 -2.91 5.24 -10.50
C MET A 5 -4.21 5.12 -9.70
N THR A 6 -4.69 3.88 -9.52
CA THR A 6 -5.65 3.52 -8.46
C THR A 6 -4.98 3.35 -7.09
N ALA A 7 -3.68 3.66 -7.00
CA ALA A 7 -2.88 3.45 -5.82
C ALA A 7 -1.86 4.57 -5.64
N ILE A 8 -1.55 4.91 -4.40
CA ILE A 8 -0.37 5.72 -4.05
C ILE A 8 0.60 4.87 -3.23
N GLN A 9 1.87 5.22 -3.24
CA GLN A 9 2.91 4.49 -2.54
C GLN A 9 3.74 5.44 -1.68
N SER A 10 4.15 5.00 -0.49
CA SER A 10 5.05 5.79 0.34
C SER A 10 6.39 6.01 -0.37
N ILE A 11 6.92 7.22 -0.28
CA ILE A 11 8.20 7.56 -0.94
C ILE A 11 9.37 7.01 -0.13
N THR A 12 9.26 7.07 1.19
CA THR A 12 10.26 6.58 2.13
C THR A 12 9.82 5.24 2.70
N PRO A 13 10.64 4.18 2.57
CA PRO A 13 10.39 2.91 3.27
C PRO A 13 10.46 3.10 4.78
N ARG A 14 9.58 2.42 5.52
CA ARG A 14 9.59 2.39 6.98
C ARG A 14 10.13 1.06 7.49
N ASN A 15 10.81 1.09 8.62
CA ASN A 15 11.16 -0.13 9.36
C ASN A 15 9.88 -0.71 10.01
N ASP A 16 9.63 -2.01 9.82
CA ASP A 16 8.45 -2.69 10.35
C ASP A 16 8.64 -3.34 11.73
N GLY A 17 9.85 -3.26 12.30
CA GLY A 17 10.21 -3.87 13.58
C GLY A 17 10.70 -5.31 13.48
N TYR A 18 10.59 -5.96 12.30
CA TYR A 18 11.08 -7.31 12.02
C TYR A 18 12.33 -7.31 11.12
N GLY A 19 12.93 -6.14 10.94
CA GLY A 19 14.08 -5.95 10.08
C GLY A 19 13.73 -5.80 8.60
N ASN A 20 12.46 -5.66 8.23
CA ASN A 20 12.08 -5.31 6.88
C ASN A 20 12.03 -3.80 6.69
N LEU A 21 12.43 -3.36 5.50
CA LEU A 21 12.11 -2.04 4.99
C LEU A 21 10.88 -2.15 4.10
N VAL A 22 9.75 -1.63 4.60
CA VAL A 22 8.45 -1.77 3.98
C VAL A 22 8.05 -0.47 3.30
N THR A 23 7.55 -0.57 2.07
CA THR A 23 6.88 0.52 1.38
C THR A 23 5.39 0.25 1.32
N ASP A 24 4.58 1.14 1.91
CA ASP A 24 3.14 0.97 1.96
C ASP A 24 2.51 1.42 0.64
N ARG A 25 1.64 0.58 0.07
CA ARG A 25 0.84 0.91 -1.11
C ARG A 25 -0.63 1.03 -0.72
N ALA A 26 -1.15 2.24 -0.72
CA ALA A 26 -2.55 2.53 -0.50
C ALA A 26 -3.34 2.36 -1.80
N ILE A 27 -4.38 1.53 -1.77
CA ILE A 27 -5.30 1.23 -2.87
C ILE A 27 -6.59 2.00 -2.65
N PHE A 28 -7.10 2.65 -3.70
CA PHE A 28 -8.36 3.36 -3.67
C PHE A 28 -9.41 2.68 -4.55
N GLU A 29 -10.65 2.68 -4.07
CA GLU A 29 -11.82 2.22 -4.83
C GLU A 29 -12.88 3.33 -4.91
N LEU A 30 -13.76 3.24 -5.91
CA LEU A 30 -14.88 4.16 -6.08
C LEU A 30 -16.12 3.56 -5.42
N THR A 31 -16.71 4.27 -4.45
CA THR A 31 -17.98 3.86 -3.86
C THR A 31 -19.19 4.45 -4.60
N ALA A 32 -20.25 3.66 -4.73
CA ALA A 32 -21.37 3.92 -5.66
C ALA A 32 -22.20 5.18 -5.36
N LYS A 33 -22.11 5.77 -4.16
CA LYS A 33 -23.03 6.86 -3.76
C LYS A 33 -22.52 8.27 -4.09
N LYS A 34 -21.21 8.47 -4.27
CA LYS A 34 -20.55 9.70 -4.74
C LYS A 34 -19.15 9.28 -5.21
N PRO A 35 -18.78 9.34 -6.51
CA PRO A 35 -17.52 8.76 -6.98
C PRO A 35 -16.34 9.56 -6.44
N ARG A 36 -15.91 9.20 -5.24
CA ARG A 36 -14.71 9.67 -4.56
C ARG A 36 -13.78 8.48 -4.47
N ALA A 37 -12.50 8.72 -4.72
CA ALA A 37 -11.47 7.71 -4.47
C ALA A 37 -11.34 7.56 -2.95
N GLU A 38 -11.86 6.46 -2.41
CA GLU A 38 -11.83 6.16 -0.99
C GLU A 38 -10.75 5.10 -0.73
N LEU A 39 -10.00 5.26 0.36
CA LEU A 39 -8.97 4.29 0.73
C LEU A 39 -9.65 2.95 1.03
N PHE A 40 -9.31 1.94 0.25
CA PHE A 40 -9.85 0.58 0.38
C PHE A 40 -8.91 -0.33 1.17
N SER A 41 -7.62 -0.30 0.85
CA SER A 41 -6.63 -1.19 1.46
C SER A 41 -5.24 -0.55 1.48
N VAL A 42 -4.39 -0.98 2.42
CA VAL A 42 -2.97 -0.65 2.45
C VAL A 42 -2.18 -1.95 2.45
N ILE A 43 -1.33 -2.12 1.43
CA ILE A 43 -0.54 -3.33 1.24
C ILE A 43 0.92 -3.02 1.60
N PRO A 44 1.50 -3.64 2.64
CA PRO A 44 2.92 -3.53 2.94
C PRO A 44 3.73 -4.31 1.89
N LYS A 45 4.57 -3.62 1.12
CA LYS A 45 5.50 -4.24 0.18
C LYS A 45 6.90 -4.28 0.77
N GLY A 46 7.61 -5.39 0.62
CA GLY A 46 8.94 -5.58 1.23
C GLY A 46 8.94 -6.37 2.54
N ASP A 47 7.80 -6.92 2.94
CA ASP A 47 7.67 -7.85 4.09
C ASP A 47 8.21 -9.25 3.73
N ASN A 48 9.54 -9.41 3.80
CA ASN A 48 10.25 -10.62 3.40
C ASN A 48 10.65 -11.49 4.60
N ASN A 49 11.05 -10.87 5.71
CA ASN A 49 11.34 -11.56 6.96
C ASN A 49 10.02 -11.94 7.65
N LYS A 50 9.72 -13.24 7.64
CA LYS A 50 8.59 -13.82 8.35
C LYS A 50 9.11 -14.72 9.47
N PRO A 51 8.45 -14.74 10.64
CA PRO A 51 8.83 -15.65 11.70
C PRO A 51 8.72 -17.11 11.21
N PRO A 52 9.60 -18.01 11.67
CA PRO A 52 9.43 -19.44 11.44
C PRO A 52 8.07 -19.90 11.98
N LYS A 53 7.44 -20.84 11.25
CA LYS A 53 6.15 -21.44 11.64
C LYS A 53 6.28 -22.30 12.89
#